data_AF-A0A5N5GYB3-F1
#
_entry.id   AF-A0A5N5GYB3-F1
#
_cell.length_a   1.000
_cell.length_b   1.000
_cell.length_c   1.000
_cell.angle_alpha   90.00
_cell.angle_beta   90.00
_cell.angle_gamma   90.00
#
_symmetry.space_group_name_H-M   'P 1'
#
loop_
_entity.id
_entity.type
_entity.pdbx_description
1 polymer ?
#
loop_
_entity_poly.entity_id
_entity_poly.type
_entity_poly.pdbx_seq_one_letter_code
_entity_poly.pdbx_strand_id
1 'polypeptide(L)'
;MESENNTTLDLNKPSKFKGLYFKRWRQKMLFFLSTKKLASFCTTVKPTLPEEPTMAHTKASQTWIENDFLAKNYILNGFPDDLYDYYSDYGTAKDLWEALQKKYDNEEAGAKKFVVSPQSHELQKISHEIIYEGMVLDDQFQVAVIIDKLPPTWKNYKNSLRHKTK
;
A
#
# COMPACT_ATOMS: atom_id res chain seq x y z
N MET A 1 -15.29 9.92 35.74
CA MET A 1 -15.92 9.72 34.43
C MET A 1 -14.82 9.84 33.41
N GLU A 2 -14.21 8.71 33.09
CA GLU A 2 -13.22 8.61 32.01
C GLU A 2 -13.98 8.77 30.70
N SER A 3 -13.69 9.82 29.95
CA SER A 3 -14.16 9.94 28.58
C SER A 3 -13.33 8.99 27.74
N GLU A 4 -13.87 7.80 27.50
CA GLU A 4 -13.35 6.85 26.54
C GLU A 4 -13.16 7.56 25.19
N ASN A 5 -11.89 7.64 24.76
CA ASN A 5 -11.49 8.12 23.45
C ASN A 5 -12.12 7.20 22.41
N ASN A 6 -13.27 7.61 21.88
CA ASN A 6 -13.96 6.94 20.80
C ASN A 6 -13.17 7.13 19.50
N THR A 7 -12.07 6.39 19.38
CA THR A 7 -11.27 6.30 18.16
C THR A 7 -12.12 5.50 17.19
N THR A 8 -12.93 6.19 16.40
CA THR A 8 -13.67 5.59 15.30
C THR A 8 -12.64 4.92 14.39
N LEU A 9 -12.58 3.58 14.45
CA LEU A 9 -11.70 2.79 13.61
C LEU A 9 -12.18 2.96 12.18
N ASP A 10 -11.55 3.87 11.44
CA ASP A 10 -11.83 4.05 10.03
C ASP A 10 -11.30 2.82 9.28
N LEU A 11 -12.17 1.85 9.03
CA LEU A 11 -11.87 0.59 8.36
C LEU A 11 -11.25 0.80 6.97
N ASN A 12 -11.46 1.98 6.36
CA ASN A 12 -10.91 2.31 5.05
C ASN A 12 -9.50 2.91 5.15
N LYS A 13 -9.02 3.26 6.35
CA LYS A 13 -7.69 3.84 6.54
C LYS A 13 -6.60 2.81 6.21
N PRO A 14 -5.68 3.10 5.29
CA PRO A 14 -4.58 2.19 4.97
C PRO A 14 -3.61 2.08 6.15
N SER A 15 -2.95 0.93 6.25
CA SER A 15 -1.78 0.76 7.12
C SER A 15 -0.64 1.71 6.72
N LYS A 16 0.23 2.07 7.68
CA LYS A 16 1.39 2.91 7.41
C LYS A 16 2.29 2.33 6.30
N PHE A 17 2.74 3.16 5.38
CA PHE A 17 3.69 2.83 4.31
C PHE A 17 5.11 2.79 4.83
N LYS A 18 5.79 1.66 4.64
CA LYS A 18 7.15 1.42 5.14
C LYS A 18 8.18 1.31 4.02
N GLY A 19 7.96 2.01 2.90
CA GLY A 19 8.86 1.99 1.74
C GLY A 19 8.70 0.82 0.77
N LEU A 20 7.89 -0.20 1.09
CA LEU A 20 7.68 -1.38 0.24
C LEU A 20 6.24 -1.48 -0.28
N TYR A 21 6.07 -2.18 -1.42
CA TYR A 21 4.77 -2.44 -2.06
C TYR A 21 3.97 -1.16 -2.35
N PHE A 22 4.65 -0.12 -2.84
CA PHE A 22 4.08 1.20 -3.04
C PHE A 22 2.79 1.18 -3.86
N LYS A 23 2.71 0.39 -4.95
CA LYS A 23 1.47 0.29 -5.76
C LYS A 23 0.24 -0.10 -4.93
N ARG A 24 0.40 -1.07 -4.02
CA ARG A 24 -0.69 -1.53 -3.15
C ARG A 24 -1.07 -0.46 -2.14
N TRP A 25 -0.08 0.15 -1.49
CA TRP A 25 -0.35 1.21 -0.51
C TRP A 25 -1.01 2.42 -1.18
N ARG A 26 -0.48 2.86 -2.32
CA ARG A 26 -1.01 3.97 -3.13
C ARG A 26 -2.47 3.75 -3.49
N GLN A 27 -2.83 2.55 -3.95
CA GLN A 27 -4.21 2.22 -4.30
C GLN A 27 -5.14 2.29 -3.08
N LYS A 28 -4.72 1.77 -1.92
CA LYS A 28 -5.51 1.87 -0.68
C LYS A 28 -5.64 3.31 -0.18
N MET A 29 -4.57 4.10 -0.26
CA MET A 29 -4.58 5.51 0.12
C MET A 29 -5.49 6.32 -0.80
N LEU A 30 -5.45 6.08 -2.12
CA LEU A 30 -6.33 6.75 -3.07
C LEU A 30 -7.80 6.39 -2.83
N PHE A 31 -8.10 5.12 -2.54
CA PHE A 31 -9.44 4.70 -2.14
C PHE A 31 -9.90 5.42 -0.87
N PHE A 32 -9.05 5.46 0.16
CA PHE A 32 -9.33 6.17 1.40
C PHE A 32 -9.64 7.66 1.17
N LEU A 33 -8.79 8.36 0.41
CA LEU A 33 -9.03 9.76 0.03
C LEU A 33 -10.31 9.93 -0.78
N SER A 34 -10.68 8.95 -1.61
CA SER A 34 -11.94 8.97 -2.36
C SER A 34 -13.15 8.91 -1.43
N THR A 35 -13.10 8.10 -0.36
CA THR A 35 -14.17 8.07 0.66
C THR A 35 -14.32 9.42 1.39
N LYS A 36 -13.23 10.19 1.46
CA LYS A 36 -13.21 11.56 2.03
C LYS A 36 -13.52 12.65 1.00
N LYS A 37 -13.72 12.31 -0.28
CA LYS A 37 -13.88 13.25 -1.41
C LYS A 37 -12.66 14.16 -1.66
N LEU A 38 -11.46 13.65 -1.37
CA LEU A 38 -10.20 14.39 -1.46
C LEU A 38 -9.24 13.86 -2.54
N ALA A 39 -9.58 12.76 -3.22
CA ALA A 39 -8.68 12.11 -4.19
C ALA A 39 -8.22 13.04 -5.34
N SER A 40 -9.08 13.97 -5.79
CA SER A 40 -8.74 14.92 -6.85
C SER A 40 -7.59 15.87 -6.50
N PHE A 41 -7.35 16.13 -5.21
CA PHE A 41 -6.28 17.03 -4.77
C PHE A 41 -4.88 16.44 -4.95
N CYS A 42 -4.78 15.12 -5.19
CA CYS A 42 -3.51 14.49 -5.58
C CYS A 42 -3.06 14.87 -7.00
N THR A 43 -3.92 15.48 -7.81
CA THR A 43 -3.62 15.85 -9.21
C THR A 43 -3.99 17.30 -9.56
N THR A 44 -4.84 17.94 -8.76
CA THR A 44 -5.30 19.31 -8.99
C THR A 44 -4.21 20.32 -8.65
N VAL A 45 -4.04 21.33 -9.50
CA VAL A 45 -3.12 22.45 -9.26
C VAL A 45 -3.81 23.52 -8.42
N LYS A 46 -3.04 24.22 -7.58
CA LYS A 46 -3.53 25.37 -6.82
C LYS A 46 -4.20 26.39 -7.76
N PRO A 47 -5.45 26.80 -7.49
CA PRO A 47 -6.14 27.81 -8.28
C PRO A 47 -5.37 29.13 -8.27
N THR A 48 -5.24 29.75 -9.44
CA THR A 48 -4.73 31.13 -9.55
C THR A 48 -5.91 32.08 -9.38
N LEU A 49 -5.77 33.06 -8.50
CA LEU A 49 -6.77 34.11 -8.33
C LEU A 49 -6.63 35.15 -9.45
N PRO A 50 -7.74 35.69 -9.98
CA PRO A 50 -7.68 36.81 -10.91
C PRO A 50 -7.22 38.09 -10.20
N GLU A 51 -6.79 39.09 -10.98
CA GLU A 51 -6.26 40.37 -10.48
C GLU A 51 -7.26 41.11 -9.58
N GLU A 52 -8.56 41.04 -9.92
CA GLU A 52 -9.66 41.50 -9.09
C GLU A 52 -10.50 40.30 -8.61
N PRO A 53 -10.17 39.71 -7.44
CA PRO A 53 -10.88 38.55 -6.92
C PRO A 53 -12.25 38.95 -6.37
N THR A 54 -13.30 38.32 -6.91
CA THR A 54 -14.62 38.37 -6.28
C THR A 54 -14.61 37.62 -4.93
N MET A 55 -15.61 37.89 -4.10
CA MET A 55 -15.85 37.14 -2.86
C MET A 55 -15.98 35.63 -3.12
N ALA A 56 -16.59 35.25 -4.25
CA ALA A 56 -16.73 33.84 -4.63
C ALA A 56 -15.38 33.19 -4.97
N HIS A 57 -14.50 33.89 -5.69
CA HIS A 57 -13.14 33.42 -5.99
C HIS A 57 -12.33 33.18 -4.70
N THR A 58 -12.40 34.12 -3.76
CA THR A 58 -11.69 34.04 -2.48
C THR A 58 -12.19 32.85 -1.65
N LYS A 59 -13.52 32.67 -1.55
CA LYS A 59 -14.11 31.51 -0.86
C LYS A 59 -13.70 30.19 -1.49
N ALA A 60 -13.77 30.08 -2.82
CA ALA A 60 -13.37 28.86 -3.52
C ALA A 60 -11.88 28.54 -3.32
N SER A 61 -11.01 29.55 -3.33
CA SER A 61 -9.58 29.39 -3.06
C SER A 61 -9.32 28.92 -1.63
N GLN A 62 -10.02 29.50 -0.64
CA GLN A 62 -9.90 29.08 0.76
C GLN A 62 -10.36 27.63 0.96
N THR A 63 -11.51 27.25 0.39
CA THR A 63 -11.99 25.86 0.41
C THR A 63 -11.01 24.92 -0.28
N TRP A 64 -10.35 25.36 -1.35
CA TRP A 64 -9.31 24.55 -1.99
C TRP A 64 -8.10 24.34 -1.06
N ILE A 65 -7.61 25.39 -0.40
CA ILE A 65 -6.48 25.33 0.54
C ILE A 65 -6.76 24.36 1.69
N GLU A 66 -7.97 24.42 2.27
CA GLU A 66 -8.38 23.54 3.35
C GLU A 66 -8.42 22.07 2.92
N ASN A 67 -8.99 21.78 1.75
CA ASN A 67 -9.06 20.41 1.23
C ASN A 67 -7.70 19.87 0.80
N ASP A 68 -6.84 20.70 0.19
CA ASP A 68 -5.46 20.33 -0.13
C ASP A 68 -4.66 20.01 1.14
N PHE A 69 -4.79 20.84 2.18
CA PHE A 69 -4.20 20.59 3.49
C PHE A 69 -4.67 19.26 4.08
N LEU A 70 -5.97 18.97 4.05
CA LEU A 70 -6.52 17.70 4.53
C LEU A 70 -5.99 16.51 3.73
N ALA A 71 -6.01 16.59 2.39
CA ALA A 71 -5.51 15.53 1.51
C ALA A 71 -4.04 15.23 1.80
N LYS A 72 -3.21 16.27 1.89
CA LYS A 72 -1.78 16.16 2.22
C LYS A 72 -1.59 15.48 3.58
N ASN A 73 -2.33 15.91 4.60
CA ASN A 73 -2.21 15.34 5.94
C ASN A 73 -2.69 13.89 6.02
N TYR A 74 -3.70 13.48 5.25
CA TYR A 74 -4.08 12.06 5.19
C TYR A 74 -2.98 11.20 4.57
N ILE A 75 -2.32 11.69 3.52
CA ILE A 75 -1.16 11.02 2.91
C ILE A 75 -0.02 10.92 3.93
N LEU A 76 0.35 12.03 4.57
CA LEU A 76 1.42 12.09 5.56
C LEU A 76 1.14 11.19 6.77
N ASN A 77 -0.09 11.18 7.28
CA ASN A 77 -0.50 10.27 8.36
C ASN A 77 -0.51 8.78 7.95
N GLY A 78 -0.36 8.51 6.65
CA GLY A 78 -0.07 7.19 6.12
C GLY A 78 1.40 6.78 6.26
N PHE A 79 2.26 7.59 6.88
CA PHE A 79 3.68 7.32 7.07
C PHE A 79 4.08 7.03 8.52
N PRO A 80 5.17 6.27 8.74
CA PRO A 80 5.94 6.35 9.99
C PRO A 80 6.60 7.73 10.12
N ASP A 81 6.99 8.09 11.33
CA ASP A 81 7.31 9.46 11.69
C ASP A 81 8.56 9.97 10.95
N ASP A 82 9.54 9.10 10.70
CA ASP A 82 10.73 9.39 9.89
C ASP A 82 10.40 9.78 8.44
N LEU A 83 9.45 9.08 7.82
CA LEU A 83 8.99 9.41 6.48
C LEU A 83 8.04 10.62 6.50
N TYR A 84 7.25 10.79 7.56
CA TYR A 84 6.42 11.98 7.73
C TYR A 84 7.28 13.25 7.68
N ASP A 85 8.32 13.30 8.53
CA ASP A 85 9.20 14.46 8.65
C ASP A 85 9.97 14.73 7.35
N TYR A 86 10.38 13.68 6.64
CA TYR A 86 11.05 13.83 5.34
C TYR A 86 10.12 14.43 4.26
N TYR A 87 8.83 14.14 4.32
CA TYR A 87 7.84 14.52 3.29
C TYR A 87 6.94 15.69 3.70
N SER A 88 7.05 16.23 4.92
CA SER A 88 6.17 17.28 5.44
C SER A 88 6.26 18.60 4.67
N ASP A 89 7.45 18.87 4.12
CA ASP A 89 7.80 20.16 3.52
C ASP A 89 7.26 20.37 2.11
N TYR A 90 6.65 19.34 1.51
CA TYR A 90 5.99 19.48 0.22
C TYR A 90 4.80 20.44 0.33
N GLY A 91 4.72 21.38 -0.62
CA GLY A 91 3.76 22.48 -0.58
C GLY A 91 2.31 22.01 -0.65
N THR A 92 2.00 21.17 -1.63
CA THR A 92 0.63 20.67 -1.89
C THR A 92 0.52 19.16 -1.78
N ALA A 93 -0.71 18.64 -1.68
CA ALA A 93 -0.96 17.20 -1.74
C ALA A 93 -0.51 16.61 -3.08
N LYS A 94 -0.67 17.37 -4.17
CA LYS A 94 -0.20 17.01 -5.51
C LYS A 94 1.32 16.84 -5.56
N ASP A 95 2.08 17.83 -5.09
CA ASP A 95 3.55 17.78 -5.14
C ASP A 95 4.09 16.58 -4.35
N LEU A 96 3.51 16.34 -3.16
CA LEU A 96 3.81 15.17 -2.35
C LEU A 96 3.51 13.87 -3.10
N TRP A 97 2.31 13.77 -3.68
CA TRP A 97 1.86 12.58 -4.40
C TRP A 97 2.77 12.26 -5.60
N GLU A 98 3.11 13.27 -6.40
CA GLU A 98 4.00 13.13 -7.56
C GLU A 98 5.42 12.72 -7.14
N ALA A 99 5.95 13.29 -6.05
CA ALA A 99 7.27 12.92 -5.53
C ALA A 99 7.33 11.45 -5.09
N LEU A 100 6.27 10.97 -4.42
CA LEU A 100 6.15 9.55 -4.04
C LEU A 100 6.11 8.65 -5.28
N GLN A 101 5.31 8.99 -6.28
CA GLN A 101 5.24 8.22 -7.53
C GLN A 101 6.61 8.17 -8.22
N LYS A 102 7.27 9.32 -8.37
CA LYS A 102 8.58 9.42 -9.02
C LYS A 102 9.66 8.57 -8.31
N LYS A 103 9.67 8.55 -6.99
CA LYS A 103 10.64 7.75 -6.21
C LYS A 103 10.32 6.26 -6.29
N TYR A 104 9.10 5.88 -5.92
CA TYR A 104 8.77 4.49 -5.65
C TYR A 104 8.27 3.70 -6.87
N ASP A 105 7.71 4.34 -7.91
CA ASP A 105 7.39 3.62 -9.16
C ASP A 105 8.67 3.14 -9.88
N ASN A 106 9.77 3.91 -9.78
CA ASN A 106 11.08 3.55 -10.35
C ASN A 106 11.80 2.50 -9.50
N GLU A 107 11.79 2.64 -8.17
CA GLU A 107 12.36 1.64 -7.25
C GLU A 107 11.64 0.29 -7.37
N GLU A 108 10.30 0.26 -7.48
CA GLU A 108 9.57 -1.00 -7.68
C GLU A 108 9.84 -1.60 -9.07
N ALA A 109 10.01 -0.79 -10.11
CA ALA A 109 10.41 -1.27 -11.44
C ALA A 109 11.84 -1.86 -11.44
N GLY A 110 12.75 -1.29 -10.63
CA GLY A 110 14.10 -1.81 -10.40
C GLY A 110 14.12 -3.08 -9.53
N ALA A 111 13.34 -3.11 -8.44
CA ALA A 111 13.23 -4.24 -7.53
C ALA A 111 12.50 -5.44 -8.14
N LYS A 112 11.58 -5.21 -9.08
CA LYS A 112 10.97 -6.25 -9.91
C LYS A 112 11.96 -7.00 -10.78
N LYS A 113 13.18 -6.48 -10.98
CA LYS A 113 14.25 -7.24 -11.66
C LYS A 113 14.84 -8.35 -10.78
N PHE A 114 14.52 -8.39 -9.47
CA PHE A 114 15.12 -9.36 -8.54
C PHE A 114 14.15 -10.20 -7.71
N VAL A 115 12.84 -9.93 -7.67
CA VAL A 115 11.94 -10.76 -6.83
C VAL A 115 10.57 -11.00 -7.48
N VAL A 116 10.16 -12.28 -7.41
CA VAL A 116 8.94 -12.94 -7.91
C VAL A 116 9.01 -13.38 -9.38
N SER A 117 9.71 -14.49 -9.62
CA SER A 117 9.32 -15.37 -10.72
C SER A 117 7.90 -15.90 -10.44
N PRO A 118 7.08 -16.17 -11.47
CA PRO A 118 5.73 -16.74 -11.33
C PRO A 118 5.67 -17.99 -10.43
N GLN A 119 6.81 -18.67 -10.28
CA GLN A 119 7.00 -19.87 -9.45
C GLN A 119 6.81 -19.60 -7.95
N SER A 120 7.14 -18.40 -7.45
CA SER A 120 6.98 -18.06 -6.03
C SER A 120 5.52 -17.81 -5.63
N HIS A 121 4.68 -17.42 -6.59
CA HIS A 121 3.27 -17.13 -6.34
C HIS A 121 2.45 -18.42 -6.21
N GLU A 122 2.82 -19.47 -6.97
CA GLU A 122 2.22 -20.80 -6.87
C GLU A 122 2.55 -21.48 -5.53
N LEU A 123 3.77 -21.31 -5.01
CA LEU A 123 4.13 -21.82 -3.68
C LEU A 123 3.34 -21.13 -2.55
N GLN A 124 3.06 -19.83 -2.69
CA GLN A 124 2.21 -19.10 -1.73
C GLN A 124 0.75 -19.56 -1.78
N LYS A 125 0.21 -19.85 -2.96
CA LYS A 125 -1.15 -20.41 -3.10
C LYS A 125 -1.27 -21.77 -2.44
N ILE A 126 -0.32 -22.68 -2.68
CA ILE A 126 -0.30 -24.02 -2.08
C ILE A 126 -0.22 -23.92 -0.54
N SER A 127 0.63 -23.02 -0.03
CA SER A 127 0.75 -22.79 1.42
C SER A 127 -0.55 -22.27 2.03
N HIS A 128 -1.25 -21.36 1.35
CA HIS A 128 -2.55 -20.87 1.79
C HIS A 128 -3.66 -21.94 1.71
N GLU A 129 -3.67 -22.80 0.70
CA GLU A 129 -4.62 -23.93 0.60
C GLU A 129 -4.45 -24.91 1.78
N ILE A 130 -3.20 -25.24 2.12
CA ILE A 130 -2.88 -26.13 3.25
C ILE A 130 -3.35 -25.54 4.58
N ILE A 131 -3.16 -24.23 4.79
CA ILE A 131 -3.60 -23.54 6.02
C ILE A 131 -5.13 -23.42 6.06
N TYR A 132 -5.78 -23.18 4.91
CA TYR A 132 -7.23 -23.01 4.81
C TYR A 132 -8.00 -24.31 5.10
N GLU A 133 -7.44 -25.48 4.77
CA GLU A 133 -8.06 -26.78 5.02
C GLU A 133 -7.97 -27.24 6.50
N GLY A 134 -7.39 -26.44 7.41
CA GLY A 134 -7.49 -26.65 8.86
C GLY A 134 -6.89 -27.97 9.37
N MET A 135 -6.08 -28.64 8.55
CA MET A 135 -5.51 -29.93 8.89
C MET A 135 -4.27 -29.74 9.77
N VAL A 136 -4.40 -29.99 11.08
CA VAL A 136 -3.26 -30.18 11.97
C VAL A 136 -2.63 -31.54 11.65
N LEU A 137 -1.78 -31.55 10.62
CA LEU A 137 -1.02 -32.73 10.22
C LEU A 137 0.38 -32.62 10.83
N ASP A 138 0.92 -33.77 11.25
CA ASP A 138 2.29 -33.89 11.73
C ASP A 138 3.29 -33.29 10.72
N ASP A 139 4.39 -32.70 11.22
CA ASP A 139 5.36 -31.96 10.40
C ASP A 139 5.89 -32.79 9.22
N GLN A 140 6.05 -34.10 9.42
CA GLN A 140 6.54 -35.00 8.38
C GLN A 140 5.51 -35.20 7.25
N PHE A 141 4.22 -35.16 7.59
CA PHE A 141 3.13 -35.26 6.64
C PHE A 141 2.91 -33.94 5.88
N GLN A 142 3.07 -32.78 6.54
CA GLN A 142 3.03 -31.47 5.87
C GLN A 142 4.12 -31.35 4.79
N VAL A 143 5.34 -31.78 5.10
CA VAL A 143 6.46 -31.78 4.14
C VAL A 143 6.15 -32.69 2.95
N ALA A 144 5.57 -33.88 3.17
CA ALA A 144 5.21 -34.79 2.10
C ALA A 144 4.11 -34.22 1.18
N VAL A 145 3.09 -33.57 1.74
CA VAL A 145 2.00 -32.92 0.98
C VAL A 145 2.54 -31.75 0.15
N ILE A 146 3.40 -30.90 0.72
CA ILE A 146 4.03 -29.79 0.01
C ILE A 146 4.86 -30.32 -1.16
N ILE A 147 5.70 -31.33 -0.92
CA ILE A 147 6.51 -31.98 -1.96
C ILE A 147 5.62 -32.55 -3.06
N ASP A 148 4.47 -33.14 -2.72
CA ASP A 148 3.59 -33.74 -3.71
C ASP A 148 2.86 -32.70 -4.58
N LYS A 149 2.45 -31.58 -3.98
CA LYS A 149 1.78 -30.47 -4.66
C LYS A 149 2.71 -29.59 -5.49
N LEU A 150 4.03 -29.81 -5.46
CA LEU A 150 4.98 -29.08 -6.31
C LEU A 150 4.68 -29.29 -7.81
N PRO A 151 4.80 -28.22 -8.64
CA PRO A 151 4.54 -28.31 -10.08
C PRO A 151 5.43 -29.35 -10.80
N PRO A 152 4.98 -29.89 -11.95
CA PRO A 152 5.76 -30.86 -12.74
C PRO A 152 7.16 -30.34 -13.16
N THR A 153 7.30 -29.01 -13.30
CA THR A 153 8.56 -28.33 -13.63
C THR A 153 9.62 -28.46 -12.54
N TRP A 154 9.25 -28.91 -11.32
CA TRP A 154 10.15 -29.11 -10.19
C TRP A 154 10.50 -30.59 -9.97
N LYS A 155 10.29 -31.46 -10.96
CA LYS A 155 10.48 -32.92 -10.85
C LYS A 155 11.83 -33.34 -10.24
N ASN A 156 12.94 -32.73 -10.67
CA ASN A 156 14.27 -33.06 -10.15
C ASN A 156 14.43 -32.65 -8.68
N TYR A 157 13.87 -31.50 -8.30
CA TYR A 157 13.88 -31.00 -6.93
C TYR A 157 12.95 -31.82 -6.02
N LYS A 158 11.75 -32.15 -6.51
CA LYS A 158 10.78 -33.05 -5.87
C LYS A 158 11.42 -34.41 -5.56
N ASN A 159 12.16 -34.98 -6.51
CA ASN A 159 12.89 -36.23 -6.30
C ASN A 159 13.98 -36.08 -5.23
N SER A 160 14.78 -35.01 -5.28
CA SER A 160 15.82 -34.75 -4.28
C SER A 160 15.25 -34.59 -2.86
N LEU A 161 14.09 -33.95 -2.70
CA LEU A 161 13.45 -33.78 -1.40
C LEU A 161 12.89 -35.10 -0.87
N ARG A 162 12.22 -35.90 -1.73
CA ARG A 162 11.73 -37.24 -1.36
C ARG A 162 12.83 -38.18 -0.86
N HIS A 163 14.05 -38.04 -1.38
CA HIS A 163 15.20 -38.81 -0.92
C HIS A 163 15.73 -38.37 0.45
N LYS A 164 15.51 -37.11 0.85
CA LYS A 164 15.97 -36.55 2.13
C LYS A 164 14.92 -36.61 3.25
N THR A 165 13.64 -36.77 2.89
CA THR A 165 12.51 -36.91 3.84
C THR A 165 12.19 -38.38 4.15
N LYS A 166 12.93 -39.34 3.59
CA LYS A 166 12.95 -40.74 4.01
C LYS A 166 13.86 -40.92 5.21
#